data_AF-A0A8K0XDG0-F1
#
_entry.id   AF-A0A8K0XDG0-F1
#
_cell.length_a   1.000
_cell.length_b   1.000
_cell.length_c   1.000
_cell.angle_alpha   90.00
_cell.angle_beta   90.00
_cell.angle_gamma   90.00
#
_symmetry.space_group_name_H-M   'P 1'
#
loop_
_entity.id
_entity.type
_entity.pdbx_description
1 polymer ?
#
loop_
_entity_poly.entity_id
_entity_poly.type
_entity_poly.pdbx_seq_one_letter_code
_entity_poly.pdbx_strand_id
1 'polypeptide(L)'
;MARTGYRILTLAFLFFLASTSCAALSSEHSNLVVLESDVHRCPPIRELTTLKLAVEDSESPIMRQVFAWLFPFGPGWNAVLGTFYISSVPNFILAFIPAEINADALNTMTAFATGGLLSDVFLHLVPHSFMGEHQDRGAHFVMVEDKRNILIGLGIFVGFASFFIMEKSLRVLGGDEGTDGHSHGHSHSHSHTDTVVQASGISVAPSADGLRPRGGEKTPHADQLEPVDVSHPGTSPSKLSAYLNLFGDFVHNITDGLAMAASFYSSPLIGATTTLACFAHEIPHEIADYSILVRSGFTKRQAMQSQFMTAIGAFVLVRCRTFMGIAIHNMSTSGAEAVSINFAAGVRQDASGILGTTVQYSDLVIPFVAGGFLYIGAVAVLPTLLAESKSGAQALREFGAMAFGVLCMFLVA
;
A
#
# COMPACT_ATOMS: atom_id res chain seq x y z
N MET A 1 -18.35 26.07 57.48
CA MET A 1 -18.97 26.17 56.14
C MET A 1 -18.66 27.46 55.38
N ALA A 2 -18.51 28.63 56.03
CA ALA A 2 -18.28 29.90 55.32
C ALA A 2 -16.93 30.05 54.56
N ARG A 3 -15.84 29.39 55.00
CA ARG A 3 -14.51 29.49 54.36
C ARG A 3 -14.40 28.75 53.01
N THR A 4 -15.22 27.72 52.80
CA THR A 4 -15.18 26.92 51.57
C THR A 4 -15.90 27.64 50.43
N GLY A 5 -17.01 28.34 50.72
CA GLY A 5 -17.74 29.14 49.73
C GLY A 5 -16.91 30.30 49.17
N TYR A 6 -16.12 30.97 50.03
CA TYR A 6 -15.26 32.09 49.59
C TYR A 6 -14.18 31.64 48.62
N ARG A 7 -13.59 30.45 48.84
CA ARG A 7 -12.56 29.87 47.96
C ARG A 7 -13.10 29.50 46.58
N ILE A 8 -14.32 28.93 46.53
CA ILE A 8 -15.00 28.58 45.27
C ILE A 8 -15.35 29.85 44.49
N LEU A 9 -15.80 30.90 45.17
CA LEU A 9 -16.14 32.17 44.52
C LEU A 9 -14.89 32.87 43.96
N THR A 10 -13.76 32.87 44.69
CA THR A 10 -12.49 33.41 44.17
C THR A 10 -11.93 32.60 43.00
N LEU A 11 -12.08 31.26 43.02
CA LEU A 11 -11.66 30.42 41.89
C LEU A 11 -12.53 30.66 40.66
N ALA A 12 -13.84 30.77 40.83
CA ALA A 12 -14.76 31.10 39.74
C ALA A 12 -14.48 32.51 39.17
N PHE A 13 -14.17 33.48 40.02
CA PHE A 13 -13.85 34.84 39.61
C PHE A 13 -12.49 34.94 38.90
N LEU A 14 -11.48 34.19 39.36
CA LEU A 14 -10.19 34.05 38.68
C LEU A 14 -10.33 33.34 37.33
N PHE A 15 -11.18 32.31 37.26
CA PHE A 15 -11.49 31.63 35.99
C PHE A 15 -12.21 32.57 35.03
N PHE A 16 -13.16 33.37 35.53
CA PHE A 16 -13.88 34.36 34.73
C PHE A 16 -12.94 35.45 34.22
N LEU A 17 -12.08 36.02 35.07
CA LEU A 17 -11.07 37.02 34.69
C LEU A 17 -10.01 36.48 33.72
N ALA A 18 -9.60 35.22 33.88
CA ALA A 18 -8.72 34.54 32.91
C ALA A 18 -9.43 34.36 31.56
N SER A 19 -10.74 34.06 31.58
CA SER A 19 -11.56 33.94 30.37
C SER A 19 -11.76 35.30 29.68
N THR A 20 -11.99 36.39 30.44
CA THR A 20 -12.18 37.74 29.88
C THR A 20 -10.85 38.33 29.36
N SER A 21 -9.73 38.04 30.02
CA SER A 21 -8.40 38.50 29.55
C SER A 21 -7.95 37.73 28.30
N CYS A 22 -8.35 36.47 28.15
CA CYS A 22 -8.13 35.69 26.93
C CYS A 22 -9.02 36.16 25.76
N ALA A 23 -10.25 36.61 26.05
CA ALA A 23 -11.18 37.15 25.06
C ALA A 23 -10.78 38.54 24.51
N ALA A 24 -9.96 39.31 25.24
CA ALA A 24 -9.47 40.60 24.75
C ALA A 24 -8.31 40.45 23.75
N LEU A 25 -7.54 39.35 23.81
CA LEU A 25 -6.45 39.06 22.88
C LEU A 25 -6.93 38.38 21.58
N SER A 26 -8.17 37.88 21.54
CA SER A 26 -8.73 37.15 20.40
C SER A 26 -9.39 38.04 19.33
N SER A 27 -9.53 39.35 19.58
CA SER A 27 -10.27 40.24 18.66
C SER A 27 -9.46 40.74 17.46
N GLU A 28 -8.13 40.86 17.55
CA GLU A 28 -7.31 41.30 16.39
C GLU A 28 -6.89 40.14 15.47
N HIS A 29 -6.76 38.92 16.01
CA HIS A 29 -6.29 37.76 15.25
C HIS A 29 -7.40 36.86 14.69
N SER A 30 -8.67 37.20 14.88
CA SER A 30 -9.83 36.39 14.42
C SER A 30 -10.19 36.57 12.94
N ASN A 31 -9.71 37.64 12.28
CA ASN A 31 -10.04 37.94 10.88
C ASN A 31 -8.87 37.81 9.89
N LEU A 32 -7.69 37.40 10.35
CA LEU A 32 -6.56 37.13 9.45
C LEU A 32 -6.95 35.98 8.50
N VAL A 33 -6.97 36.24 7.21
CA VAL A 33 -7.11 35.22 6.17
C VAL A 33 -5.79 35.24 5.41
N VAL A 34 -5.08 34.12 5.42
CA VAL A 34 -3.86 33.94 4.63
C VAL A 34 -4.13 32.79 3.70
N LEU A 35 -4.26 33.12 2.41
CA LEU A 35 -4.45 32.12 1.38
C LEU A 35 -3.10 31.62 0.89
N GLU A 36 -3.11 30.42 0.32
CA GLU A 36 -1.95 29.85 -0.34
C GLU A 36 -1.35 30.75 -1.42
N SER A 37 -2.21 31.43 -2.18
CA SER A 37 -1.80 32.41 -3.19
C SER A 37 -1.05 33.62 -2.61
N ASP A 38 -1.29 33.99 -1.34
CA ASP A 38 -0.58 35.08 -0.67
C ASP A 38 0.86 34.66 -0.31
N VAL A 39 1.04 33.40 0.08
CA VAL A 39 2.35 32.83 0.42
C VAL A 39 3.24 32.76 -0.83
N HIS A 40 2.70 32.35 -1.98
CA HIS A 40 3.45 32.36 -3.24
C HIS A 40 3.88 33.75 -3.71
N ARG A 41 3.26 34.83 -3.21
CA ARG A 41 3.66 36.21 -3.51
C ARG A 41 4.85 36.68 -2.68
N CYS A 42 5.23 35.96 -1.63
CA CYS A 42 6.36 36.33 -0.77
C CYS A 42 7.70 36.32 -1.54
N PRO A 43 8.55 37.38 -1.41
CA PRO A 43 9.78 37.49 -2.19
C PRO A 43 10.72 36.27 -2.09
N PRO A 44 11.00 35.68 -0.90
CA PRO A 44 11.87 34.50 -0.82
C PRO A 44 11.31 33.28 -1.55
N ILE A 45 9.99 33.08 -1.51
CA ILE A 45 9.32 31.95 -2.19
C ILE A 45 9.34 32.15 -3.70
N ARG A 46 9.22 33.39 -4.17
CA ARG A 46 9.37 33.72 -5.59
C ARG A 46 10.79 33.46 -6.09
N GLU A 47 11.81 33.87 -5.33
CA GLU A 47 13.21 33.60 -5.70
C GLU A 47 13.50 32.09 -5.76
N LEU A 48 13.07 31.33 -4.74
CA LEU A 48 13.18 29.87 -4.74
C LEU A 48 12.42 29.22 -5.90
N THR A 49 11.22 29.73 -6.22
CA THR A 49 10.43 29.28 -7.38
C THR A 49 11.17 29.55 -8.68
N THR A 50 11.75 30.74 -8.86
CA THR A 50 12.53 31.06 -10.06
C THR A 50 13.78 30.20 -10.17
N LEU A 51 14.45 29.89 -9.07
CA LEU A 51 15.61 29.00 -9.05
C LEU A 51 15.22 27.57 -9.43
N LYS A 52 14.14 27.05 -8.84
CA LYS A 52 13.64 25.70 -9.15
C LYS A 52 13.26 25.57 -10.62
N LEU A 53 12.54 26.54 -11.16
CA LEU A 53 12.20 26.58 -12.58
C LEU A 53 13.43 26.65 -13.48
N ALA A 54 14.45 27.44 -13.12
CA ALA A 54 15.70 27.51 -13.88
C ALA A 54 16.47 26.17 -13.87
N VAL A 55 16.44 25.44 -12.75
CA VAL A 55 17.03 24.09 -12.64
C VAL A 55 16.23 23.10 -13.49
N GLU A 56 14.90 23.08 -13.40
CA GLU A 56 14.02 22.24 -14.25
C GLU A 56 14.16 22.55 -15.76
N ASP A 57 14.44 23.81 -16.12
CA ASP A 57 14.69 24.22 -17.50
C ASP A 57 16.08 23.84 -18.02
N SER A 58 17.02 23.61 -17.12
CA SER A 58 18.34 23.07 -17.46
C SER A 58 18.36 21.54 -17.57
N GLU A 59 17.31 20.85 -17.13
CA GLU A 59 17.18 19.40 -17.34
C GLU A 59 16.99 19.02 -18.81
N SER A 60 17.55 17.87 -19.17
CA SER A 60 18.02 17.56 -20.52
C SER A 60 17.02 17.84 -21.66
N PRO A 61 17.44 18.50 -22.76
CA PRO A 61 16.59 18.77 -23.91
C PRO A 61 16.11 17.46 -24.61
N ILE A 62 16.85 16.37 -24.41
CA ILE A 62 16.53 15.04 -24.93
C ILE A 62 15.27 14.48 -24.25
N MET A 63 15.16 14.56 -22.93
CA MET A 63 13.98 14.08 -22.19
C MET A 63 12.71 14.83 -22.63
N ARG A 64 12.80 16.15 -22.83
CA ARG A 64 11.69 16.95 -23.36
C ARG A 64 11.22 16.48 -24.72
N GLN A 65 12.16 16.12 -25.59
CA GLN A 65 11.84 15.65 -26.94
C GLN A 65 11.23 14.23 -26.94
N VAL A 66 11.72 13.35 -26.09
CA VAL A 66 11.13 12.01 -25.87
C VAL A 66 9.72 12.13 -25.29
N PHE A 67 9.52 12.98 -24.29
CA PHE A 67 8.21 13.18 -23.66
C PHE A 67 7.20 13.84 -24.58
N ALA A 68 7.62 14.81 -25.41
CA ALA A 68 6.76 15.39 -26.43
C ALA A 68 6.31 14.35 -27.47
N TRP A 69 7.16 13.36 -27.77
CA TRP A 69 6.80 12.25 -28.64
C TRP A 69 5.88 11.24 -27.96
N LEU A 70 6.14 10.93 -26.68
CA LEU A 70 5.38 9.95 -25.90
C LEU A 70 3.99 10.48 -25.50
N PHE A 71 3.85 11.80 -25.31
CA PHE A 71 2.63 12.47 -24.89
C PHE A 71 2.25 13.62 -25.84
N PRO A 72 1.81 13.32 -27.08
CA PRO A 72 1.59 14.33 -28.11
C PRO A 72 0.22 15.05 -28.00
N PHE A 73 -0.64 14.65 -27.07
CA PHE A 73 -2.02 15.14 -26.97
C PHE A 73 -2.16 16.24 -25.90
N GLY A 74 -3.40 16.65 -25.62
CA GLY A 74 -3.70 17.57 -24.52
C GLY A 74 -3.62 16.89 -23.14
N PRO A 75 -3.61 17.67 -22.03
CA PRO A 75 -3.45 17.17 -20.66
C PRO A 75 -4.34 15.98 -20.32
N GLY A 76 -5.64 16.07 -20.63
CA GLY A 76 -6.61 15.01 -20.34
C GLY A 76 -6.44 13.74 -21.17
N TRP A 77 -5.80 13.79 -22.34
CA TRP A 77 -5.49 12.61 -23.15
C TRP A 77 -4.11 12.05 -22.80
N ASN A 78 -3.14 12.91 -22.47
CA ASN A 78 -1.83 12.49 -21.99
C ASN A 78 -1.92 11.78 -20.64
N ALA A 79 -2.75 12.25 -19.72
CA ALA A 79 -3.02 11.56 -18.46
C ALA A 79 -3.53 10.14 -18.69
N VAL A 80 -4.48 9.98 -19.61
CA VAL A 80 -5.08 8.69 -19.95
C VAL A 80 -4.06 7.77 -20.61
N LEU A 81 -3.23 8.32 -21.50
CA LEU A 81 -2.16 7.57 -22.13
C LEU A 81 -1.10 7.15 -21.10
N GLY A 82 -0.78 8.01 -20.14
CA GLY A 82 0.11 7.72 -19.02
C GLY A 82 -0.44 6.61 -18.12
N THR A 83 -1.70 6.71 -17.69
CA THR A 83 -2.37 5.65 -16.92
C THR A 83 -2.41 4.33 -17.71
N PHE A 84 -2.63 4.40 -19.03
CA PHE A 84 -2.56 3.20 -19.86
C PHE A 84 -1.16 2.58 -19.86
N TYR A 85 -0.08 3.38 -19.95
CA TYR A 85 1.29 2.86 -19.93
C TYR A 85 1.64 2.19 -18.60
N ILE A 86 1.34 2.85 -17.48
CA ILE A 86 1.68 2.31 -16.14
C ILE A 86 0.90 1.03 -15.83
N SER A 87 -0.35 0.90 -16.30
CA SER A 87 -1.15 -0.30 -15.99
C SER A 87 -1.00 -1.44 -17.01
N SER A 88 -0.69 -1.15 -18.29
CA SER A 88 -0.65 -2.20 -19.32
C SER A 88 0.75 -2.79 -19.55
N VAL A 89 1.81 -1.97 -19.46
CA VAL A 89 3.16 -2.39 -19.83
C VAL A 89 3.77 -3.34 -18.78
N PRO A 90 3.70 -3.06 -17.46
CA PRO A 90 4.15 -4.01 -16.43
C PRO A 90 3.43 -5.36 -16.52
N ASN A 91 2.10 -5.34 -16.66
CA ASN A 91 1.29 -6.53 -16.92
C ASN A 91 1.74 -7.30 -18.17
N PHE A 92 2.13 -6.61 -19.25
CA PHE A 92 2.67 -7.27 -20.44
C PHE A 92 4.06 -7.87 -20.19
N ILE A 93 4.92 -7.20 -19.42
CA ILE A 93 6.24 -7.70 -19.03
C ILE A 93 6.10 -9.00 -18.21
N LEU A 94 5.13 -9.06 -17.28
CA LEU A 94 4.83 -10.25 -16.50
C LEU A 94 4.41 -11.45 -17.37
N ALA A 95 3.80 -11.22 -18.54
CA ALA A 95 3.37 -12.30 -19.42
C ALA A 95 4.55 -13.15 -19.92
N PHE A 96 5.74 -12.55 -20.03
CA PHE A 96 6.99 -13.22 -20.43
C PHE A 96 7.64 -14.04 -19.31
N ILE A 97 7.19 -13.88 -18.05
CA ILE A 97 7.67 -14.73 -16.95
C ILE A 97 7.18 -16.17 -17.18
N PRO A 98 8.03 -17.20 -17.11
CA PRO A 98 7.62 -18.59 -17.34
C PRO A 98 6.47 -19.01 -16.41
N ALA A 99 5.57 -19.88 -16.92
CA ALA A 99 4.44 -20.40 -16.12
C ALA A 99 4.88 -21.43 -15.07
N GLU A 100 6.00 -22.11 -15.31
CA GLU A 100 6.58 -23.10 -14.42
C GLU A 100 7.76 -22.44 -13.69
N ILE A 101 7.49 -21.91 -12.50
CA ILE A 101 8.50 -21.28 -11.65
C ILE A 101 8.86 -22.28 -10.55
N ASN A 102 10.15 -22.59 -10.41
CA ASN A 102 10.65 -23.39 -9.29
C ASN A 102 10.33 -22.68 -7.95
N ALA A 103 10.02 -23.44 -6.91
CA ALA A 103 9.71 -22.88 -5.58
C ALA A 103 10.77 -21.87 -5.09
N ASP A 104 12.05 -22.14 -5.34
CA ASP A 104 13.14 -21.24 -4.96
C ASP A 104 13.09 -19.90 -5.73
N ALA A 105 12.73 -19.94 -7.01
CA ALA A 105 12.60 -18.74 -7.83
C ALA A 105 11.36 -17.92 -7.43
N LEU A 106 10.27 -18.60 -7.05
CA LEU A 106 9.08 -17.95 -6.48
C LEU A 106 9.44 -17.26 -5.17
N ASN A 107 10.18 -17.90 -4.27
CA ASN A 107 10.60 -17.28 -3.01
C ASN A 107 11.56 -16.10 -3.21
N THR A 108 12.45 -16.16 -4.20
CA THR A 108 13.31 -15.03 -4.56
C THR A 108 12.50 -13.87 -5.15
N MET A 109 11.49 -14.16 -5.98
CA MET A 109 10.55 -13.17 -6.51
C MET A 109 9.72 -12.54 -5.39
N THR A 110 9.18 -13.35 -4.47
CA THR A 110 8.45 -12.89 -3.29
C THR A 110 9.34 -12.05 -2.36
N ALA A 111 10.64 -12.35 -2.25
CA ALA A 111 11.57 -11.55 -1.47
C ALA A 111 11.84 -10.19 -2.11
N PHE A 112 12.09 -10.15 -3.43
CA PHE A 112 12.19 -8.91 -4.21
C PHE A 112 10.92 -8.06 -4.06
N ALA A 113 9.76 -8.69 -4.24
CA ALA A 113 8.44 -8.12 -4.08
C ALA A 113 8.20 -7.51 -2.69
N THR A 114 8.53 -8.25 -1.63
CA THR A 114 8.39 -7.77 -0.24
C THR A 114 9.29 -6.57 0.01
N GLY A 115 10.51 -6.57 -0.53
CA GLY A 115 11.41 -5.42 -0.50
C GLY A 115 10.85 -4.22 -1.23
N GLY A 116 10.31 -4.42 -2.43
CA GLY A 116 9.64 -3.37 -3.23
C GLY A 116 8.43 -2.79 -2.51
N LEU A 117 7.46 -3.61 -2.11
CA LEU A 117 6.21 -3.19 -1.48
C LEU A 117 6.44 -2.48 -0.14
N LEU A 118 7.29 -3.02 0.74
CA LEU A 118 7.60 -2.35 2.01
C LEU A 118 8.38 -1.04 1.78
N SER A 119 9.31 -1.02 0.82
CA SER A 119 10.06 0.19 0.50
C SER A 119 9.18 1.26 -0.14
N ASP A 120 8.21 0.90 -0.97
CA ASP A 120 7.22 1.84 -1.51
C ASP A 120 6.44 2.52 -0.37
N VAL A 121 5.94 1.73 0.58
CA VAL A 121 5.24 2.25 1.76
C VAL A 121 6.12 3.26 2.51
N PHE A 122 7.37 2.90 2.83
CA PHE A 122 8.22 3.73 3.68
C PHE A 122 8.89 4.90 2.97
N LEU A 123 9.22 4.77 1.68
CA LEU A 123 9.96 5.80 0.93
C LEU A 123 9.07 6.68 0.08
N HIS A 124 7.89 6.21 -0.34
CA HIS A 124 6.96 6.97 -1.15
C HIS A 124 5.65 7.27 -0.39
N LEU A 125 4.85 6.26 -0.06
CA LEU A 125 3.47 6.48 0.41
C LEU A 125 3.40 7.20 1.76
N VAL A 126 4.25 6.82 2.73
CA VAL A 126 4.28 7.45 4.05
C VAL A 126 4.79 8.89 3.95
N PRO A 127 5.97 9.19 3.37
CA PRO A 127 6.40 10.58 3.17
C PRO A 127 5.38 11.41 2.39
N HIS A 128 4.81 10.88 1.31
CA HIS A 128 3.80 11.55 0.51
C HIS A 128 2.54 11.89 1.31
N SER A 129 2.08 10.96 2.16
CA SER A 129 0.94 11.18 3.06
C SER A 129 1.14 12.37 4.00
N PHE A 130 2.37 12.56 4.50
CA PHE A 130 2.69 13.69 5.37
C PHE A 130 2.97 15.00 4.61
N MET A 131 3.53 14.94 3.41
CA MET A 131 3.89 16.14 2.65
C MET A 131 2.75 16.67 1.76
N GLY A 132 1.76 15.83 1.42
CA GLY A 132 0.67 16.18 0.52
C GLY A 132 1.03 16.02 -0.95
N GLU A 133 0.05 16.27 -1.83
CA GLU A 133 0.20 16.13 -3.29
C GLU A 133 0.97 17.32 -3.87
N HIS A 134 2.12 17.06 -4.50
CA HIS A 134 3.01 18.10 -5.01
C HIS A 134 2.63 18.49 -6.45
N GLN A 135 1.94 19.62 -6.63
CA GLN A 135 1.32 19.93 -7.94
C GLN A 135 1.83 21.20 -8.63
N ASP A 136 2.65 22.03 -7.98
CA ASP A 136 3.17 23.26 -8.57
C ASP A 136 4.67 23.20 -8.92
N ARG A 137 5.04 23.76 -10.07
CA ARG A 137 6.45 23.92 -10.53
C ARG A 137 7.30 24.82 -9.62
N GLY A 138 6.70 25.42 -8.60
CA GLY A 138 7.33 26.37 -7.70
C GLY A 138 7.92 25.77 -6.43
N ALA A 139 8.53 26.65 -5.63
CA ALA A 139 8.92 26.33 -4.27
C ALA A 139 7.66 26.17 -3.42
N HIS A 140 7.55 25.01 -2.78
CA HIS A 140 6.37 24.63 -2.02
C HIS A 140 6.50 25.07 -0.56
N PHE A 141 5.39 25.51 0.02
CA PHE A 141 5.28 25.79 1.44
C PHE A 141 4.37 24.75 2.09
N VAL A 142 4.96 23.83 2.85
CA VAL A 142 4.20 22.89 3.68
C VAL A 142 3.96 23.54 5.04
N MET A 143 2.70 23.79 5.40
CA MET A 143 2.35 24.13 6.78
C MET A 143 2.31 22.86 7.63
N VAL A 144 3.19 22.76 8.63
CA VAL A 144 3.21 21.62 9.54
C VAL A 144 2.19 21.85 10.65
N GLU A 145 1.06 21.14 10.57
CA GLU A 145 0.04 21.07 11.61
C GLU A 145 0.18 19.77 12.42
N ASP A 146 0.43 19.85 13.73
CA ASP A 146 0.59 18.66 14.58
C ASP A 146 -0.64 17.74 14.53
N LYS A 147 -1.85 18.33 14.54
CA LYS A 147 -3.11 17.58 14.46
C LYS A 147 -3.29 16.89 13.10
N ARG A 148 -2.84 17.53 12.01
CA ARG A 148 -2.85 16.92 10.65
C ARG A 148 -1.98 15.66 10.66
N ASN A 149 -0.76 15.75 11.16
CA ASN A 149 0.16 14.61 11.19
C ASN A 149 -0.39 13.44 12.03
N ILE A 150 -1.04 13.73 13.16
CA ILE A 150 -1.73 12.71 13.97
C ILE A 150 -2.86 12.06 13.16
N LEU A 151 -3.64 12.84 12.42
CA LEU A 151 -4.76 12.34 11.63
C LEU A 151 -4.30 11.49 10.43
N ILE A 152 -3.21 11.89 9.77
CA ILE A 152 -2.54 11.10 8.74
C ILE A 152 -2.05 9.77 9.33
N GLY A 153 -1.36 9.80 10.47
CA GLY A 153 -0.93 8.59 11.18
C GLY A 153 -2.09 7.69 11.60
N LEU A 154 -3.22 8.28 12.02
CA LEU A 154 -4.46 7.54 12.27
C LEU A 154 -5.00 6.90 11.00
N GLY A 155 -4.95 7.58 9.86
CA GLY A 155 -5.32 7.03 8.55
C GLY A 155 -4.52 5.77 8.19
N ILE A 156 -3.20 5.80 8.39
CA ILE A 156 -2.31 4.63 8.22
C ILE A 156 -2.73 3.50 9.16
N PHE A 157 -2.95 3.80 10.44
CA PHE A 157 -3.35 2.79 11.41
C PHE A 157 -4.73 2.18 11.09
N VAL A 158 -5.70 3.01 10.68
CA VAL A 158 -7.04 2.56 10.28
C VAL A 158 -6.93 1.66 9.05
N GLY A 159 -6.13 2.02 8.05
CA GLY A 159 -5.85 1.16 6.90
C GLY A 159 -5.33 -0.21 7.28
N PHE A 160 -4.28 -0.24 8.11
CA PHE A 160 -3.70 -1.48 8.63
C PHE A 160 -4.73 -2.32 9.40
N ALA A 161 -5.48 -1.69 10.31
CA ALA A 161 -6.49 -2.36 11.13
C ALA A 161 -7.68 -2.87 10.28
N SER A 162 -8.12 -2.12 9.26
CA SER A 162 -9.17 -2.53 8.35
C SER A 162 -8.78 -3.77 7.56
N PHE A 163 -7.56 -3.84 7.03
CA PHE A 163 -7.06 -5.02 6.33
C PHE A 163 -6.94 -6.22 7.27
N PHE A 164 -6.45 -6.02 8.50
CA PHE A 164 -6.44 -7.05 9.54
C PHE A 164 -7.85 -7.56 9.87
N ILE A 165 -8.81 -6.67 10.10
CA ILE A 165 -10.21 -7.02 10.44
C ILE A 165 -10.85 -7.76 9.28
N MET A 166 -10.65 -7.30 8.05
CA MET A 166 -11.17 -7.94 6.86
C MET A 166 -10.58 -9.35 6.70
N GLU A 167 -9.26 -9.50 6.86
CA GLU A 167 -8.61 -10.82 6.78
C GLU A 167 -9.08 -11.75 7.93
N LYS A 168 -9.25 -11.22 9.14
CA LYS A 168 -9.74 -11.99 10.28
C LYS A 168 -11.19 -12.41 10.10
N SER A 169 -12.07 -11.50 9.69
CA SER A 169 -13.50 -11.75 9.50
C SER A 169 -13.73 -12.80 8.42
N LEU A 170 -13.00 -12.68 7.31
CA LEU A 170 -13.15 -13.62 6.19
C LEU A 170 -12.53 -14.99 6.51
N ARG A 171 -11.53 -15.09 7.40
CA ARG A 171 -11.09 -16.38 7.95
C ARG A 171 -12.11 -17.05 8.87
N VAL A 172 -12.86 -16.26 9.65
CA VAL A 172 -13.94 -16.78 10.50
C VAL A 172 -15.14 -17.23 9.66
N LEU A 173 -15.50 -16.46 8.63
CA LEU A 173 -16.62 -16.78 7.74
C LEU A 173 -16.29 -17.92 6.76
N GLY A 174 -15.04 -18.04 6.31
CA GLY A 174 -14.57 -19.13 5.44
C GLY A 174 -14.22 -20.42 6.19
N GLY A 175 -14.41 -20.47 7.51
CA GLY A 175 -14.09 -21.62 8.37
C GLY A 175 -15.14 -22.72 8.39
N ASP A 176 -16.20 -22.66 7.57
CA ASP A 176 -17.34 -23.58 7.64
C ASP A 176 -17.67 -24.32 6.33
N GLU A 177 -16.74 -24.41 5.38
CA GLU A 177 -16.86 -25.37 4.26
C GLU A 177 -16.09 -26.66 4.54
N GLY A 178 -16.36 -27.28 5.68
CA GLY A 178 -15.66 -28.50 6.04
C GLY A 178 -16.09 -29.23 7.32
N THR A 179 -17.37 -29.30 7.67
CA THR A 179 -17.94 -30.38 8.52
C THR A 179 -19.45 -30.27 8.71
N ASP A 180 -20.24 -30.70 7.72
CA ASP A 180 -21.64 -31.11 7.94
C ASP A 180 -21.78 -32.60 7.63
N GLY A 181 -21.18 -33.40 8.50
CA GLY A 181 -21.41 -34.83 8.63
C GLY A 181 -22.11 -35.10 9.96
N HIS A 182 -23.39 -34.78 10.07
CA HIS A 182 -24.22 -35.24 11.19
C HIS A 182 -24.35 -36.76 11.16
N SER A 183 -23.61 -37.45 12.03
CA SER A 183 -24.01 -38.79 12.49
C SER A 183 -23.74 -38.92 13.98
N HIS A 184 -24.79 -38.69 14.77
CA HIS A 184 -24.86 -39.06 16.18
C HIS A 184 -24.84 -40.60 16.30
N GLY A 185 -23.66 -41.16 16.56
CA GLY A 185 -23.50 -42.54 17.03
C GLY A 185 -23.18 -42.55 18.52
N HIS A 186 -24.20 -42.64 19.36
CA HIS A 186 -24.02 -42.90 20.78
C HIS A 186 -23.78 -44.41 20.99
N SER A 187 -22.58 -44.79 21.44
CA SER A 187 -22.38 -46.08 22.10
C SER A 187 -21.46 -45.90 23.31
N HIS A 188 -22.06 -46.01 24.49
CA HIS A 188 -21.37 -46.10 25.77
C HIS A 188 -20.73 -47.49 25.91
N SER A 189 -19.46 -47.55 26.31
CA SER A 189 -18.98 -48.60 27.19
C SER A 189 -17.85 -48.08 28.07
N HIS A 190 -18.03 -48.25 29.37
CA HIS A 190 -17.05 -47.98 30.41
C HIS A 190 -16.29 -49.26 30.74
N SER A 191 -14.97 -49.19 30.92
CA SER A 191 -14.25 -49.98 31.94
C SER A 191 -12.84 -49.42 32.22
N HIS A 192 -12.75 -48.60 33.27
CA HIS A 192 -11.77 -48.57 34.37
C HIS A 192 -10.26 -48.90 34.17
N THR A 193 -9.43 -47.87 34.50
CA THR A 193 -8.28 -47.82 35.47
C THR A 193 -7.12 -48.84 35.34
N ASP A 194 -5.84 -48.57 35.56
CA ASP A 194 -5.07 -47.41 36.02
C ASP A 194 -3.55 -47.73 35.86
N THR A 195 -2.74 -46.65 35.81
CA THR A 195 -1.35 -46.47 36.29
C THR A 195 -0.11 -47.25 35.76
N VAL A 196 0.80 -46.45 35.13
CA VAL A 196 2.19 -46.11 35.56
C VAL A 196 3.40 -46.97 35.11
N VAL A 197 4.46 -46.22 34.76
CA VAL A 197 5.92 -46.49 34.70
C VAL A 197 6.56 -46.73 33.32
N GLN A 198 7.29 -45.70 32.91
CA GLN A 198 8.39 -45.67 31.96
C GLN A 198 9.64 -46.36 32.55
N ALA A 199 10.23 -47.33 31.84
CA ALA A 199 11.60 -47.78 32.12
C ALA A 199 12.30 -48.31 30.86
N SER A 200 13.49 -47.77 30.66
CA SER A 200 14.54 -48.12 29.71
C SER A 200 15.14 -49.50 29.97
N GLY A 201 15.46 -50.25 28.91
CA GLY A 201 16.15 -51.53 29.04
C GLY A 201 16.56 -52.13 27.70
N ILE A 202 17.85 -52.06 27.41
CA ILE A 202 18.57 -52.64 26.27
C ILE A 202 18.51 -54.18 26.29
N SER A 203 18.32 -54.80 25.12
CA SER A 203 18.76 -56.18 24.86
C SER A 203 19.22 -56.39 23.41
N VAL A 204 20.52 -56.14 23.23
CA VAL A 204 21.53 -56.89 22.47
C VAL A 204 21.02 -58.00 21.53
N ALA A 205 21.35 -57.85 20.24
CA ALA A 205 21.38 -58.91 19.22
C ALA A 205 22.49 -59.94 19.48
N PRO A 206 22.39 -61.16 18.92
CA PRO A 206 23.47 -61.53 18.01
C PRO A 206 23.06 -62.38 16.78
N SER A 207 23.96 -62.27 15.79
CA SER A 207 24.29 -63.20 14.69
C SER A 207 23.27 -63.31 13.54
N ALA A 208 23.54 -62.70 12.38
CA ALA A 208 24.51 -63.12 11.34
C ALA A 208 24.13 -64.46 10.72
N ASP A 209 23.62 -64.43 9.49
CA ASP A 209 24.32 -64.86 8.25
C ASP A 209 23.28 -65.19 7.16
N GLY A 210 23.58 -64.90 5.89
CA GLY A 210 22.74 -65.40 4.77
C GLY A 210 22.35 -64.40 3.67
N LEU A 211 23.35 -64.00 2.87
CA LEU A 211 23.35 -64.05 1.39
C LEU A 211 22.16 -63.46 0.59
N ARG A 212 22.47 -62.35 -0.08
CA ARG A 212 21.78 -61.80 -1.26
C ARG A 212 21.82 -62.79 -2.45
N PRO A 213 20.75 -62.86 -3.26
CA PRO A 213 20.90 -63.10 -4.70
C PRO A 213 20.45 -61.87 -5.51
N ARG A 214 21.30 -61.50 -6.46
CA ARG A 214 21.11 -60.48 -7.49
C ARG A 214 20.48 -61.15 -8.72
N GLY A 215 19.36 -60.65 -9.22
CA GLY A 215 18.84 -61.04 -10.55
C GLY A 215 17.37 -60.73 -10.75
N GLY A 216 17.06 -59.76 -11.62
CA GLY A 216 15.69 -59.43 -12.01
C GLY A 216 15.61 -58.14 -12.81
N GLU A 217 15.95 -58.23 -14.10
CA GLU A 217 15.81 -57.17 -15.09
C GLU A 217 14.34 -57.05 -15.52
N LYS A 218 13.73 -55.85 -15.38
CA LYS A 218 12.53 -55.42 -16.11
C LYS A 218 12.58 -53.90 -16.39
N THR A 219 12.23 -53.58 -17.63
CA THR A 219 12.20 -52.35 -18.43
C THR A 219 11.29 -51.21 -17.91
N PRO A 220 11.28 -50.00 -18.54
CA PRO A 220 11.30 -48.70 -17.87
C PRO A 220 9.93 -48.22 -17.41
N HIS A 221 9.87 -47.63 -16.21
CA HIS A 221 8.73 -46.82 -15.78
C HIS A 221 8.99 -45.36 -16.14
N ALA A 222 8.06 -44.80 -16.90
CA ALA A 222 7.93 -43.40 -17.19
C ALA A 222 7.88 -42.59 -15.89
N ASP A 223 8.62 -41.48 -15.84
CA ASP A 223 8.49 -40.44 -14.84
C ASP A 223 7.06 -39.90 -14.87
N GLN A 224 6.21 -40.44 -14.00
CA GLN A 224 4.97 -39.80 -13.62
C GLN A 224 5.34 -38.64 -12.69
N LEU A 225 5.24 -37.43 -13.24
CA LEU A 225 5.14 -36.19 -12.49
C LEU A 225 3.92 -36.30 -11.58
N GLU A 226 4.15 -36.66 -10.33
CA GLU A 226 3.16 -36.54 -9.26
C GLU A 226 2.81 -35.04 -9.10
N PRO A 227 1.52 -34.65 -9.20
CA PRO A 227 1.11 -33.31 -8.82
C PRO A 227 1.36 -33.15 -7.32
N VAL A 228 2.10 -32.11 -6.95
CA VAL A 228 2.40 -31.76 -5.57
C VAL A 228 1.09 -31.53 -4.81
N ASP A 229 0.69 -32.50 -3.99
CA ASP A 229 -0.31 -32.29 -2.93
C ASP A 229 0.36 -31.52 -1.79
N VAL A 230 0.06 -30.22 -1.71
CA VAL A 230 0.52 -29.36 -0.61
C VAL A 230 -0.48 -29.46 0.53
N SER A 231 -0.40 -30.54 1.31
CA SER A 231 -1.17 -30.71 2.55
C SER A 231 -0.24 -30.72 3.78
N HIS A 232 0.35 -29.56 4.07
CA HIS A 232 0.91 -29.24 5.38
C HIS A 232 0.29 -27.93 5.91
N PRO A 233 -0.07 -27.84 7.20
CA PRO A 233 -0.60 -26.61 7.81
C PRO A 233 0.57 -25.66 8.10
N GLY A 234 1.19 -25.15 7.05
CA GLY A 234 2.14 -24.04 7.09
C GLY A 234 1.51 -22.87 6.36
N THR A 235 1.51 -21.70 7.01
CA THR A 235 0.98 -20.39 6.58
C THR A 235 1.29 -20.05 5.11
N SER A 236 0.48 -20.56 4.18
CA SER A 236 0.41 -20.04 2.82
C SER A 236 -0.53 -18.84 2.83
N PRO A 237 -0.27 -17.77 2.06
CA PRO A 237 -1.22 -16.66 1.95
C PRO A 237 -2.56 -17.25 1.50
N SER A 238 -3.59 -17.03 2.31
CA SER A 238 -4.91 -17.56 2.02
C SER A 238 -5.45 -16.93 0.72
N LYS A 239 -6.36 -17.60 0.00
CA LYS A 239 -7.08 -17.01 -1.17
C LYS A 239 -7.63 -15.61 -0.87
N LEU A 240 -7.94 -15.37 0.39
CA LEU A 240 -8.36 -14.10 0.93
C LEU A 240 -7.25 -13.02 0.93
N SER A 241 -6.01 -13.35 1.32
CA SER A 241 -4.88 -12.44 1.21
C SER A 241 -4.65 -11.99 -0.24
N ALA A 242 -4.87 -12.88 -1.21
CA ALA A 242 -4.88 -12.53 -2.63
C ALA A 242 -5.97 -11.50 -3.00
N TYR A 243 -7.20 -11.64 -2.52
CA TYR A 243 -8.26 -10.65 -2.78
C TYR A 243 -7.98 -9.29 -2.11
N LEU A 244 -7.41 -9.30 -0.90
CA LEU A 244 -6.99 -8.08 -0.21
C LEU A 244 -5.88 -7.36 -0.96
N ASN A 245 -4.95 -8.12 -1.52
CA ASN A 245 -3.89 -7.62 -2.37
C ASN A 245 -4.47 -6.93 -3.62
N LEU A 246 -5.34 -7.62 -4.37
CA LEU A 246 -6.02 -7.06 -5.54
C LEU A 246 -6.83 -5.79 -5.22
N PHE A 247 -7.44 -5.72 -4.03
CA PHE A 247 -8.15 -4.52 -3.61
C PHE A 247 -7.19 -3.35 -3.33
N GLY A 248 -6.08 -3.60 -2.64
CA GLY A 248 -5.05 -2.59 -2.41
C GLY A 248 -4.46 -2.07 -3.72
N ASP A 249 -4.10 -3.00 -4.62
CA ASP A 249 -3.62 -2.73 -5.97
C ASP A 249 -4.60 -1.87 -6.79
N PHE A 250 -5.89 -2.21 -6.76
CA PHE A 250 -6.93 -1.41 -7.41
C PHE A 250 -6.97 0.03 -6.90
N VAL A 251 -6.86 0.26 -5.58
CA VAL A 251 -6.89 1.61 -5.01
C VAL A 251 -5.59 2.38 -5.28
N HIS A 252 -4.44 1.69 -5.27
CA HIS A 252 -3.16 2.29 -5.64
C HIS A 252 -3.16 2.75 -7.10
N ASN A 253 -3.57 1.87 -8.03
CA ASN A 253 -3.75 2.20 -9.45
C ASN A 253 -4.70 3.38 -9.68
N ILE A 254 -5.75 3.54 -8.85
CA ILE A 254 -6.62 4.73 -8.90
C ILE A 254 -5.85 5.98 -8.49
N THR A 255 -5.10 5.90 -7.40
CA THR A 255 -4.36 7.03 -6.85
C THR A 255 -3.30 7.50 -7.83
N ASP A 256 -2.55 6.58 -8.44
CA ASP A 256 -1.56 6.87 -9.47
C ASP A 256 -2.21 7.51 -10.70
N GLY A 257 -3.35 6.96 -11.16
CA GLY A 257 -4.11 7.57 -12.25
C GLY A 257 -4.60 9.00 -11.95
N LEU A 258 -4.94 9.31 -10.69
CA LEU A 258 -5.33 10.67 -10.28
C LEU A 258 -4.13 11.62 -10.21
N ALA A 259 -3.02 11.16 -9.63
CA ALA A 259 -1.77 11.93 -9.58
C ALA A 259 -1.26 12.25 -11.00
N MET A 260 -1.40 11.29 -11.91
CA MET A 260 -1.11 11.44 -13.34
C MET A 260 -1.99 12.49 -14.01
N ALA A 261 -3.30 12.44 -13.76
CA ALA A 261 -4.23 13.46 -14.25
C ALA A 261 -3.83 14.85 -13.74
N ALA A 262 -3.67 15.02 -12.43
CA ALA A 262 -3.31 16.31 -11.84
C ALA A 262 -1.97 16.84 -12.39
N SER A 263 -0.95 15.97 -12.48
CA SER A 263 0.38 16.33 -12.98
C SER A 263 0.36 16.84 -14.43
N PHE A 264 -0.37 16.17 -15.33
CA PHE A 264 -0.49 16.62 -16.72
C PHE A 264 -1.30 17.91 -16.88
N TYR A 265 -2.26 18.17 -15.98
CA TYR A 265 -3.00 19.44 -15.94
C TYR A 265 -2.14 20.59 -15.41
N SER A 266 -1.15 20.32 -14.55
CA SER A 266 -0.16 21.30 -14.11
C SER A 266 0.86 21.62 -15.20
N SER A 267 1.52 20.59 -15.76
CA SER A 267 2.51 20.77 -16.83
C SER A 267 2.74 19.47 -17.59
N PRO A 268 2.93 19.51 -18.93
CA PRO A 268 3.29 18.33 -19.72
C PRO A 268 4.57 17.64 -19.24
N LEU A 269 5.56 18.43 -18.78
CA LEU A 269 6.82 17.89 -18.28
C LEU A 269 6.64 17.17 -16.94
N ILE A 270 5.91 17.78 -15.99
CA ILE A 270 5.62 17.15 -14.69
C ILE A 270 4.82 15.87 -14.90
N GLY A 271 3.75 15.91 -15.71
CA GLY A 271 2.99 14.70 -16.04
C GLY A 271 3.87 13.60 -16.63
N ALA A 272 4.74 13.91 -17.58
CA ALA A 272 5.61 12.92 -18.17
C ALA A 272 6.63 12.33 -17.18
N THR A 273 7.22 13.16 -16.31
CA THR A 273 8.14 12.68 -15.26
C THR A 273 7.42 11.85 -14.21
N THR A 274 6.21 12.26 -13.78
CA THR A 274 5.37 11.47 -12.87
C THR A 274 5.01 10.13 -13.50
N THR A 275 4.71 10.09 -14.82
CA THR A 275 4.42 8.80 -15.49
C THR A 275 5.61 7.87 -15.44
N LEU A 276 6.81 8.41 -15.68
CA LEU A 276 8.03 7.61 -15.69
C LEU A 276 8.37 7.08 -14.29
N ALA A 277 8.20 7.92 -13.27
CA ALA A 277 8.37 7.52 -11.87
C ALA A 277 7.36 6.42 -11.50
N CYS A 278 6.07 6.64 -11.75
CA CYS A 278 5.03 5.63 -11.51
C CYS A 278 5.30 4.34 -12.27
N PHE A 279 5.63 4.42 -13.57
CA PHE A 279 5.98 3.24 -14.36
C PHE A 279 7.12 2.43 -13.73
N ALA A 280 8.12 3.10 -13.18
CA ALA A 280 9.26 2.45 -12.57
C ALA A 280 8.92 1.77 -11.23
N HIS A 281 7.98 2.30 -10.44
CA HIS A 281 7.52 1.65 -9.20
C HIS A 281 6.42 0.61 -9.40
N GLU A 282 5.69 0.66 -10.52
CA GLU A 282 4.65 -0.33 -10.84
C GLU A 282 5.26 -1.68 -11.23
N ILE A 283 6.45 -1.71 -11.85
CA ILE A 283 7.09 -2.99 -12.21
C ILE A 283 7.33 -3.87 -10.97
N PRO A 284 7.91 -3.38 -9.86
CA PRO A 284 8.08 -4.19 -8.67
C PRO A 284 6.78 -4.53 -7.95
N HIS A 285 5.77 -3.64 -7.95
CA HIS A 285 4.43 -3.92 -7.40
C HIS A 285 3.74 -5.07 -8.14
N GLU A 286 3.71 -5.03 -9.47
CA GLU A 286 3.09 -6.07 -10.30
C GLU A 286 3.79 -7.43 -10.16
N ILE A 287 5.13 -7.44 -10.00
CA ILE A 287 5.87 -8.66 -9.67
C ILE A 287 5.48 -9.17 -8.27
N ALA A 288 5.23 -8.27 -7.31
CA ALA A 288 4.80 -8.62 -5.97
C ALA A 288 3.42 -9.26 -5.94
N ASP A 289 2.46 -8.61 -6.57
CA ASP A 289 1.08 -9.02 -6.67
C ASP A 289 0.95 -10.38 -7.36
N TYR A 290 1.66 -10.56 -8.48
CA TYR A 290 1.75 -11.84 -9.16
C TYR A 290 2.25 -12.95 -8.24
N SER A 291 3.32 -12.69 -7.47
CA SER A 291 3.90 -13.70 -6.56
C SER A 291 2.92 -14.09 -5.45
N ILE A 292 2.16 -13.13 -4.91
CA ILE A 292 1.16 -13.35 -3.85
C ILE A 292 -0.03 -14.15 -4.40
N LEU A 293 -0.52 -13.82 -5.60
CA LEU A 293 -1.62 -14.50 -6.26
C LEU A 293 -1.29 -15.97 -6.55
N VAL A 294 -0.13 -16.22 -7.17
CA VAL A 294 0.32 -17.58 -7.49
C VAL A 294 0.49 -18.42 -6.22
N ARG A 295 1.09 -17.83 -5.17
CA ARG A 295 1.26 -18.51 -3.87
C ARG A 295 -0.06 -18.78 -3.15
N SER A 296 -1.08 -17.97 -3.40
CA SER A 296 -2.44 -18.16 -2.88
C SER A 296 -3.26 -19.19 -3.70
N GLY A 297 -2.65 -19.82 -4.70
CA GLY A 297 -3.24 -20.89 -5.51
C GLY A 297 -3.86 -20.45 -6.85
N PHE A 298 -3.60 -19.21 -7.31
CA PHE A 298 -4.04 -18.79 -8.64
C PHE A 298 -3.12 -19.38 -9.70
N THR A 299 -3.70 -19.87 -10.80
CA THR A 299 -2.91 -20.20 -11.99
C THR A 299 -2.31 -18.93 -12.59
N LYS A 300 -1.20 -19.02 -13.35
CA LYS A 300 -0.61 -17.88 -14.05
C LYS A 300 -1.65 -17.06 -14.81
N ARG A 301 -2.54 -17.73 -15.56
CA ARG A 301 -3.58 -17.05 -16.34
C ARG A 301 -4.58 -16.30 -15.44
N GLN A 302 -4.98 -16.90 -14.31
CA GLN A 302 -5.88 -16.24 -13.36
C GLN A 302 -5.20 -15.04 -12.70
N ALA A 303 -3.96 -15.18 -12.21
CA ALA A 303 -3.21 -14.08 -11.59
C ALA A 303 -3.06 -12.89 -12.55
N MET A 304 -2.68 -13.16 -13.81
CA MET A 304 -2.56 -12.14 -14.85
C MET A 304 -3.90 -11.49 -15.20
N GLN A 305 -4.98 -12.27 -15.30
CA GLN A 305 -6.31 -11.73 -15.58
C GLN A 305 -6.83 -10.87 -14.42
N SER A 306 -6.57 -11.27 -13.17
CA SER A 306 -7.00 -10.51 -12.00
C SER A 306 -6.32 -9.15 -11.91
N GLN A 307 -4.99 -9.09 -12.08
CA GLN A 307 -4.22 -7.82 -12.10
C GLN A 307 -4.64 -6.94 -13.29
N PHE A 308 -4.84 -7.52 -14.47
CA PHE A 308 -5.32 -6.74 -15.62
C PHE A 308 -6.74 -6.17 -15.40
N MET A 309 -7.60 -6.86 -14.65
CA MET A 309 -8.93 -6.37 -14.31
C MET A 309 -8.91 -5.26 -13.26
N THR A 310 -8.02 -5.32 -12.26
CA THR A 310 -7.84 -4.22 -11.28
C THR A 310 -7.33 -2.96 -11.99
N ALA A 311 -6.31 -3.11 -12.83
CA ALA A 311 -5.79 -2.07 -13.71
C ALA A 311 -6.87 -1.40 -14.59
N ILE A 312 -7.69 -2.19 -15.31
CA ILE A 312 -8.78 -1.64 -16.13
C ILE A 312 -9.83 -0.94 -15.28
N GLY A 313 -10.21 -1.54 -14.15
CA GLY A 313 -11.20 -0.95 -13.26
C GLY A 313 -10.75 0.42 -12.76
N ALA A 314 -9.49 0.52 -12.33
CA ALA A 314 -8.88 1.77 -11.89
C ALA A 314 -8.84 2.80 -13.02
N PHE A 315 -8.35 2.40 -14.20
CA PHE A 315 -8.32 3.24 -15.40
C PHE A 315 -9.70 3.81 -15.74
N VAL A 316 -10.74 2.96 -15.79
CA VAL A 316 -12.12 3.38 -16.09
C VAL A 316 -12.63 4.36 -15.04
N LEU A 317 -12.39 4.09 -13.76
CA LEU A 317 -12.84 4.95 -12.66
C LEU A 317 -12.19 6.33 -12.73
N VAL A 318 -10.87 6.37 -12.92
CA VAL A 318 -10.11 7.63 -13.09
C VAL A 318 -10.64 8.39 -14.29
N ARG A 319 -10.83 7.72 -15.44
CA ARG A 319 -11.35 8.37 -16.65
C ARG A 319 -12.75 8.95 -16.43
N CYS A 320 -13.64 8.19 -15.83
CA CYS A 320 -14.99 8.64 -15.50
C CYS A 320 -14.95 9.84 -14.55
N ARG A 321 -14.10 9.82 -13.52
CA ARG A 321 -13.95 10.94 -12.57
C ARG A 321 -13.40 12.19 -13.25
N THR A 322 -12.35 12.07 -14.06
CA THR A 322 -11.77 13.22 -14.77
C THR A 322 -12.78 13.85 -15.72
N PHE A 323 -13.52 13.05 -16.50
CA PHE A 323 -14.54 13.60 -17.39
C PHE A 323 -15.75 14.17 -16.67
N MET A 324 -16.20 13.53 -15.59
CA MET A 324 -17.28 14.06 -14.75
C MET A 324 -16.88 15.40 -14.14
N GLY A 325 -15.64 15.52 -13.65
CA GLY A 325 -15.09 16.77 -13.14
C GLY A 325 -15.06 17.88 -14.18
N ILE A 326 -14.61 17.57 -15.41
CA ILE A 326 -14.62 18.53 -16.53
C ILE A 326 -16.05 18.93 -16.91
N ALA A 327 -16.99 17.97 -16.95
CA ALA A 327 -18.38 18.23 -17.26
C ALA A 327 -19.04 19.14 -16.19
N ILE A 328 -18.80 18.85 -14.91
CA ILE A 328 -19.27 19.67 -13.79
C ILE A 328 -18.62 21.05 -13.84
N HIS A 329 -17.31 21.15 -14.08
CA HIS A 329 -16.61 22.43 -14.21
C HIS A 329 -17.21 23.29 -15.32
N ASN A 330 -17.42 22.72 -16.52
CA ASN A 330 -18.03 23.42 -17.65
C ASN A 330 -19.51 23.79 -17.42
N MET A 331 -20.22 23.07 -16.56
CA MET A 331 -21.57 23.42 -16.11
C MET A 331 -21.57 24.45 -14.98
N SER A 332 -20.48 24.50 -14.19
CA SER A 332 -20.31 25.31 -12.98
C SER A 332 -19.50 26.58 -13.22
N THR A 333 -19.11 26.89 -14.47
CA THR A 333 -18.54 28.19 -14.90
C THR A 333 -19.47 29.40 -14.69
N SER A 334 -20.52 29.27 -13.87
CA SER A 334 -21.30 30.37 -13.30
C SER A 334 -21.01 30.63 -11.81
N GLY A 335 -20.07 29.94 -11.14
CA GLY A 335 -19.69 30.32 -9.77
C GLY A 335 -18.85 29.37 -8.91
N ALA A 336 -17.86 28.66 -9.45
CA ALA A 336 -16.94 27.87 -8.62
C ALA A 336 -15.60 28.58 -8.41
N GLU A 337 -15.41 29.18 -7.24
CA GLU A 337 -14.09 29.59 -6.75
C GLU A 337 -13.17 28.37 -6.65
N ALA A 338 -11.92 28.52 -7.10
CA ALA A 338 -10.87 27.55 -6.80
C ALA A 338 -10.81 27.36 -5.28
N VAL A 339 -10.80 26.10 -4.82
CA VAL A 339 -10.67 25.76 -3.39
C VAL A 339 -9.35 26.32 -2.89
N SER A 340 -9.38 27.52 -2.31
CA SER A 340 -8.20 28.17 -1.76
C SER A 340 -8.01 27.70 -0.33
N ILE A 341 -6.88 27.06 -0.03
CA ILE A 341 -6.55 26.64 1.33
C ILE A 341 -6.31 27.90 2.17
N ASN A 342 -7.08 28.05 3.25
CA ASN A 342 -6.89 29.13 4.22
C ASN A 342 -5.99 28.64 5.36
N PHE A 343 -4.70 28.98 5.29
CA PHE A 343 -3.72 28.58 6.29
C PHE A 343 -4.02 29.17 7.68
N ALA A 344 -4.59 30.38 7.73
CA ALA A 344 -4.95 30.99 9.00
C ALA A 344 -6.03 30.19 9.75
N ALA A 345 -6.89 29.47 9.03
CA ALA A 345 -7.90 28.60 9.63
C ALA A 345 -7.28 27.30 10.20
N GLY A 346 -6.27 26.74 9.53
CA GLY A 346 -5.53 25.59 10.06
C GLY A 346 -4.82 25.91 11.37
N VAL A 347 -4.20 27.10 11.46
CA VAL A 347 -3.55 27.58 12.70
C VAL A 347 -4.55 27.77 13.85
N ARG A 348 -5.77 28.25 13.54
CA ARG A 348 -6.84 28.43 14.53
C ARG A 348 -7.58 27.14 14.89
N GLN A 349 -7.34 26.07 14.14
CA GLN A 349 -8.05 24.79 14.26
C GLN A 349 -9.56 24.94 14.01
N ASP A 350 -9.95 25.86 13.14
CA ASP A 350 -11.31 26.11 12.67
C ASP A 350 -11.45 25.87 11.16
N ALA A 351 -10.45 25.23 10.54
CA ALA A 351 -10.49 24.86 9.13
C ALA A 351 -11.65 23.91 8.83
N SER A 352 -12.16 23.98 7.60
CA SER A 352 -13.32 23.21 7.13
C SER A 352 -13.09 21.69 7.05
N GLY A 353 -11.85 21.24 7.28
CA GLY A 353 -11.50 19.82 7.24
C GLY A 353 -11.80 19.11 8.56
N ILE A 354 -11.29 17.89 8.65
CA ILE A 354 -11.59 16.96 9.75
C ILE A 354 -10.99 17.51 11.05
N LEU A 355 -11.80 17.51 12.12
CA LEU A 355 -11.39 17.95 13.47
C LEU A 355 -10.81 19.39 13.51
N GLY A 356 -11.26 20.26 12.60
CA GLY A 356 -10.80 21.64 12.51
C GLY A 356 -9.42 21.80 11.84
N THR A 357 -8.89 20.74 11.22
CA THR A 357 -7.62 20.78 10.46
C THR A 357 -7.88 21.03 8.99
N THR A 358 -6.83 21.28 8.21
CA THR A 358 -6.92 21.40 6.75
C THR A 358 -7.17 20.06 6.02
N VAL A 359 -7.10 18.92 6.74
CA VAL A 359 -7.21 17.57 6.17
C VAL A 359 -8.62 17.26 5.68
N GLN A 360 -8.74 16.79 4.44
CA GLN A 360 -9.98 16.30 3.86
C GLN A 360 -10.04 14.76 3.85
N TYR A 361 -11.23 14.20 3.66
CA TYR A 361 -11.40 12.74 3.53
C TYR A 361 -10.65 12.15 2.33
N SER A 362 -10.45 12.93 1.25
CA SER A 362 -9.62 12.55 0.10
C SER A 362 -8.17 12.31 0.50
N ASP A 363 -7.65 13.11 1.43
CA ASP A 363 -6.25 13.07 1.84
C ASP A 363 -5.94 11.85 2.72
N LEU A 364 -6.98 11.18 3.24
CA LEU A 364 -6.87 9.96 4.03
C LEU A 364 -6.83 8.67 3.20
N VAL A 365 -7.08 8.75 1.89
CA VAL A 365 -7.04 7.59 1.00
C VAL A 365 -5.62 7.02 0.90
N ILE A 366 -4.61 7.86 0.65
CA ILE A 366 -3.20 7.43 0.55
C ILE A 366 -2.69 6.85 1.88
N PRO A 367 -2.88 7.51 3.05
CA PRO A 367 -2.57 6.93 4.35
C PRO A 367 -3.24 5.56 4.55
N PHE A 368 -4.52 5.43 4.22
CA PHE A 368 -5.27 4.18 4.36
C PHE A 368 -4.66 3.06 3.51
N VAL A 369 -4.33 3.32 2.25
CA VAL A 369 -3.69 2.34 1.36
C VAL A 369 -2.29 1.97 1.86
N ALA A 370 -1.50 2.96 2.29
CA ALA A 370 -0.17 2.74 2.87
C ALA A 370 -0.24 1.79 4.08
N GLY A 371 -1.24 1.96 4.95
CA GLY A 371 -1.51 1.05 6.06
C GLY A 371 -1.88 -0.38 5.62
N GLY A 372 -2.71 -0.50 4.58
CA GLY A 372 -3.09 -1.79 4.00
C GLY A 372 -1.91 -2.55 3.39
N PHE A 373 -1.08 -1.87 2.61
CA PHE A 373 0.15 -2.44 2.05
C PHE A 373 1.19 -2.77 3.13
N LEU A 374 1.31 -1.94 4.17
CA LEU A 374 2.13 -2.29 5.33
C LEU A 374 1.67 -3.62 5.96
N TYR A 375 0.35 -3.84 6.08
CA TYR A 375 -0.20 -5.10 6.57
C TYR A 375 0.13 -6.28 5.67
N ILE A 376 -0.10 -6.15 4.35
CA ILE A 376 0.17 -7.23 3.39
C ILE A 376 1.66 -7.59 3.41
N GLY A 377 2.54 -6.60 3.25
CA GLY A 377 3.98 -6.83 3.22
C GLY A 377 4.52 -7.43 4.52
N ALA A 378 4.17 -6.84 5.67
CA ALA A 378 4.75 -7.24 6.95
C ALA A 378 4.11 -8.48 7.58
N VAL A 379 2.81 -8.68 7.39
CA VAL A 379 2.04 -9.74 8.08
C VAL A 379 1.64 -10.88 7.14
N ALA A 380 1.26 -10.59 5.90
CA ALA A 380 0.81 -11.63 4.98
C ALA A 380 1.96 -12.28 4.19
N VAL A 381 2.98 -11.53 3.81
CA VAL A 381 4.03 -11.99 2.89
C VAL A 381 5.34 -12.31 3.60
N LEU A 382 5.88 -11.38 4.40
CA LEU A 382 7.19 -11.55 5.05
C LEU A 382 7.31 -12.85 5.89
N PRO A 383 6.30 -13.28 6.69
CA PRO A 383 6.39 -14.53 7.44
C PRO A 383 6.50 -15.78 6.56
N THR A 384 5.94 -15.72 5.34
CA THR A 384 5.94 -16.84 4.39
C THR A 384 7.34 -17.06 3.81
N LEU A 385 8.11 -15.99 3.63
CA LEU A 385 9.53 -16.06 3.26
C LEU A 385 10.37 -16.69 4.36
N LEU A 386 10.11 -16.32 5.62
CA LEU A 386 10.84 -16.85 6.78
C LEU A 386 10.59 -18.35 6.97
N ALA A 387 9.39 -18.84 6.66
CA ALA A 387 9.00 -20.24 6.87
C ALA A 387 9.57 -21.23 5.82
N GLU A 388 9.91 -20.78 4.62
CA GLU A 388 10.23 -21.66 3.49
C GLU A 388 11.72 -21.70 3.09
N SER A 389 12.59 -20.97 3.79
CA SER A 389 14.03 -20.98 3.48
C SER A 389 14.68 -22.33 3.84
N LYS A 390 15.00 -23.14 2.82
CA LYS A 390 15.54 -24.50 3.00
C LYS A 390 17.07 -24.54 3.17
N SER A 391 17.78 -23.49 2.73
CA SER A 391 19.24 -23.44 2.69
C SER A 391 19.78 -22.01 2.92
N GLY A 392 20.94 -21.89 3.57
CA GLY A 392 21.58 -20.58 3.80
C GLY A 392 21.95 -19.84 2.51
N ALA A 393 22.29 -20.55 1.44
CA ALA A 393 22.56 -19.94 0.14
C ALA A 393 21.28 -19.37 -0.51
N GLN A 394 20.14 -20.03 -0.30
CA GLN A 394 18.84 -19.55 -0.74
C GLN A 394 18.43 -18.30 0.06
N ALA A 395 18.59 -18.32 1.38
CA ALA A 395 18.31 -17.16 2.23
C ALA A 395 19.16 -15.94 1.82
N LEU A 396 20.44 -16.13 1.50
CA LEU A 396 21.29 -15.03 1.00
C LEU A 396 20.79 -14.46 -0.33
N ARG A 397 20.29 -15.32 -1.24
CA ARG A 397 19.70 -14.88 -2.50
C ARG A 397 18.39 -14.11 -2.27
N GLU A 398 17.57 -14.55 -1.33
CA GLU A 398 16.33 -13.88 -0.94
C GLU A 398 16.61 -12.51 -0.30
N PHE A 399 17.57 -12.41 0.62
CA PHE A 399 18.00 -11.11 1.16
C PHE A 399 18.57 -10.19 0.08
N GLY A 400 19.37 -10.73 -0.84
CA GLY A 400 19.89 -9.98 -1.99
C GLY A 400 18.77 -9.46 -2.89
N ALA A 401 17.76 -10.29 -3.17
CA ALA A 401 16.58 -9.91 -3.95
C ALA A 401 15.74 -8.85 -3.23
N MET A 402 15.51 -9.01 -1.92
CA MET A 402 14.82 -8.01 -1.10
C MET A 402 15.54 -6.66 -1.09
N ALA A 403 16.86 -6.66 -0.87
CA ALA A 403 17.67 -5.44 -0.93
C ALA A 403 17.65 -4.79 -2.33
N PHE A 404 17.65 -5.60 -3.38
CA PHE A 404 17.49 -5.11 -4.75
C PHE A 404 16.12 -4.46 -4.98
N GLY A 405 15.04 -5.04 -4.44
CA GLY A 405 13.70 -4.43 -4.47
C GLY A 405 13.66 -3.07 -3.78
N VAL A 406 14.26 -2.98 -2.59
CA VAL A 406 14.42 -1.69 -1.86
C VAL A 406 15.25 -0.70 -2.67
N LEU A 407 16.36 -1.14 -3.27
CA LEU A 407 17.20 -0.28 -4.10
C LEU A 407 16.46 0.25 -5.33
N CYS A 408 15.69 -0.61 -6.01
CA CYS A 408 14.86 -0.19 -7.14
C CYS A 408 13.89 0.91 -6.72
N MET A 409 13.18 0.74 -5.60
CA MET A 409 12.28 1.78 -5.08
C MET A 409 13.04 3.05 -4.68
N PHE A 410 14.18 2.92 -4.00
CA PHE A 410 14.98 4.07 -3.61
C PHE A 410 15.50 4.89 -4.81
N LEU A 411 15.78 4.25 -5.94
CA LEU A 411 16.20 4.96 -7.16
C LEU A 411 15.04 5.64 -7.90
N VAL A 412 13.80 5.25 -7.61
CA VAL A 412 12.58 5.88 -8.14
C VAL A 412 12.19 7.10 -7.31
N ALA A 413 12.42 7.06 -6.00
CA ALA A 413 12.26 8.18 -5.06
C ALA A 413 13.27 9.30 -5.31
#